data_AF-A0A9D8YF31-F1
#
_entry.id   AF-A0A9D8YF31-F1
#
_cell.length_a   1.000
_cell.length_b   1.000
_cell.length_c   1.000
_cell.angle_alpha   90.00
_cell.angle_beta   90.00
_cell.angle_gamma   90.00
#
_symmetry.space_group_name_H-M   'P 1'
#
loop_
_entity.id
_entity.type
_entity.pdbx_description
1 polymer ?
#
loop_
_entity_poly.entity_id
_entity_poly.type
_entity_poly.pdbx_seq_one_letter_code
_entity_poly.pdbx_strand_id
1 'polypeptide(L)'
;MSLQSAVSKVLAAALLALAAAAPALADTYLGSYMARLSEQDHFASDGYRLDTAAQVVRQDRANVHRFNRIDPEDGDDPWFGKANARNTLEQLLNRKDAMDQATRSAIFNGAPLVQVDVYQNAVRVTIIDGSGGGGSITRGSQGTLPSD
;
A
#
# COMPACT_ATOMS: atom_id res chain seq x y z
N MET A 1 -34.34 -49.98 39.63
CA MET A 1 -34.32 -48.94 38.57
C MET A 1 -33.20 -47.96 38.90
N SER A 2 -32.25 -47.85 37.99
CA SER A 2 -30.86 -47.40 38.19
C SER A 2 -30.70 -45.88 38.30
N LEU A 3 -30.00 -45.41 39.34
CA LEU A 3 -29.42 -44.05 39.43
C LEU A 3 -28.07 -44.02 38.69
N GLN A 4 -28.08 -44.01 37.36
CA GLN A 4 -26.91 -43.67 36.56
C GLN A 4 -27.36 -43.02 35.25
N SER A 5 -27.39 -41.69 35.17
CA SER A 5 -27.27 -40.98 33.87
C SER A 5 -27.21 -39.46 33.97
N ALA A 6 -27.43 -38.84 35.13
CA ALA A 6 -27.55 -37.39 35.20
C ALA A 6 -26.23 -36.60 35.23
N VAL A 7 -25.05 -37.24 35.37
CA VAL A 7 -23.76 -36.53 35.54
C VAL A 7 -22.91 -36.50 34.27
N SER A 8 -23.25 -37.26 33.21
CA SER A 8 -22.36 -37.45 32.06
C SER A 8 -22.62 -36.55 30.84
N LYS A 9 -23.60 -35.63 30.89
CA LYS A 9 -23.95 -34.80 29.72
C LYS A 9 -23.67 -33.30 29.86
N VAL A 10 -23.19 -32.84 31.02
CA VAL A 10 -22.84 -31.42 31.22
C VAL A 10 -21.35 -31.14 30.98
N LEU A 11 -20.49 -32.16 31.01
CA LEU A 11 -19.04 -31.99 30.78
C LEU A 11 -18.60 -31.99 29.30
N ALA A 12 -19.47 -32.36 28.36
CA ALA A 12 -19.09 -32.46 26.94
C ALA A 12 -19.23 -31.14 26.15
N ALA A 13 -19.95 -30.14 26.67
CA ALA A 13 -20.18 -28.88 25.95
C ALA A 13 -19.15 -27.78 26.26
N ALA A 14 -18.33 -27.94 27.30
CA ALA A 14 -17.35 -26.93 27.69
C ALA A 14 -15.97 -27.08 26.99
N LEU A 15 -15.75 -28.19 26.28
CA LEU A 15 -14.46 -28.52 25.65
C LEU A 15 -14.35 -28.12 24.16
N LEU A 16 -15.42 -27.60 23.54
CA LEU A 16 -15.42 -27.27 22.10
C LEU A 16 -15.27 -25.76 21.80
N ALA A 17 -15.10 -24.91 22.81
CA ALA A 17 -14.95 -23.46 22.63
C ALA A 17 -13.48 -22.96 22.68
N LEU A 18 -12.51 -23.87 22.80
CA LEU A 18 -11.08 -23.54 22.84
C LEU A 18 -10.35 -23.84 21.52
N ALA A 19 -11.05 -23.70 20.38
CA ALA A 19 -10.41 -23.69 19.07
C ALA A 19 -9.64 -22.37 18.91
N ALA A 20 -8.41 -22.38 19.43
CA ALA A 20 -7.28 -21.51 19.18
C ALA A 20 -7.57 -20.31 18.24
N ALA A 21 -7.84 -19.15 18.84
CA ALA A 21 -7.36 -17.90 18.26
C ALA A 21 -5.83 -17.94 18.36
N ALA A 22 -5.16 -18.56 17.38
CA ALA A 22 -3.73 -18.39 17.23
C ALA A 22 -3.49 -16.88 17.08
N PRO A 23 -2.55 -16.29 17.84
CA PRO A 23 -2.21 -14.89 17.62
C PRO A 23 -1.82 -14.75 16.16
N ALA A 24 -2.46 -13.83 15.43
CA ALA A 24 -1.93 -13.42 14.14
C ALA A 24 -0.54 -12.85 14.41
N LEU A 25 0.51 -13.51 13.93
CA LEU A 25 1.86 -12.97 14.00
C LEU A 25 1.83 -11.66 13.21
N ALA A 26 2.09 -10.55 13.88
CA ALA A 26 2.21 -9.26 13.22
C ALA A 26 3.34 -9.35 12.19
N ASP A 27 3.08 -8.95 10.95
CA ASP A 27 4.06 -9.00 9.88
C ASP A 27 5.24 -8.05 10.20
N THR A 28 6.45 -8.45 9.84
CA THR A 28 7.67 -7.70 10.19
C THR A 28 7.73 -6.43 9.35
N TYR A 29 7.66 -5.26 10.00
CA TYR A 29 7.87 -3.98 9.33
C TYR A 29 9.33 -3.81 8.93
N LEU A 30 9.57 -3.49 7.65
CA LEU A 30 10.90 -3.30 7.09
C LEU A 30 11.26 -1.82 6.99
N GLY A 31 10.28 -0.96 6.69
CA GLY A 31 10.44 0.48 6.57
C GLY A 31 9.42 1.08 5.62
N SER A 32 9.59 2.36 5.30
CA SER A 32 8.71 3.06 4.37
C SER A 32 9.51 3.98 3.44
N TYR A 33 8.91 4.29 2.29
CA TYR A 33 9.43 5.29 1.35
C TYR A 33 8.30 6.17 0.83
N MET A 34 8.66 7.37 0.38
CA MET A 34 7.75 8.28 -0.31
C MET A 34 7.90 8.12 -1.82
N ALA A 35 6.81 8.23 -2.55
CA ALA A 35 6.81 8.21 -4.01
C ALA A 35 5.80 9.22 -4.56
N ARG A 36 6.25 10.07 -5.47
CA ARG A 36 5.36 10.85 -6.32
C ARG A 36 5.03 9.98 -7.53
N LEU A 37 3.78 9.58 -7.69
CA LEU A 37 3.38 8.75 -8.82
C LEU A 37 3.02 9.63 -10.02
N SER A 38 4.00 10.27 -10.63
CA SER A 38 3.79 11.24 -11.70
C SER A 38 3.29 10.59 -12.99
N GLU A 39 3.04 11.41 -14.02
CA GLU A 39 2.56 10.93 -15.32
C GLU A 39 3.53 9.89 -15.94
N GLN A 40 4.83 9.99 -15.67
CA GLN A 40 5.81 9.06 -16.23
C GLN A 40 5.69 7.63 -15.68
N ASP A 41 5.07 7.46 -14.51
CA ASP A 41 4.86 6.15 -13.88
C ASP A 41 3.61 5.44 -14.42
N HIS A 42 2.79 6.15 -15.20
CA HIS A 42 1.60 5.60 -15.83
C HIS A 42 1.89 4.86 -17.13
N PHE A 43 3.16 4.81 -17.55
CA PHE A 43 3.58 4.20 -18.81
C PHE A 43 4.70 3.20 -18.57
N ALA A 44 4.55 2.02 -19.16
CA ALA A 44 5.64 1.05 -19.29
C ALA A 44 6.81 1.66 -20.09
N SER A 45 7.98 1.02 -20.00
CA SER A 45 9.18 1.51 -20.68
C SER A 45 9.09 1.53 -22.21
N ASP A 46 8.15 0.80 -22.79
CA ASP A 46 7.82 0.78 -24.22
C ASP A 46 6.68 1.75 -24.60
N GLY A 47 6.19 2.53 -23.64
CA GLY A 47 5.20 3.59 -23.85
C GLY A 47 3.74 3.15 -23.71
N TYR A 48 3.47 1.87 -23.41
CA TYR A 48 2.09 1.44 -23.17
C TYR A 48 1.55 1.99 -21.85
N ARG A 49 0.32 2.50 -21.85
CA ARG A 49 -0.34 2.95 -20.62
C ARG A 49 -0.62 1.74 -19.72
N LEU A 50 -0.36 1.89 -18.42
CA LEU A 50 -0.61 0.88 -17.41
C LEU A 50 -2.09 0.91 -16.99
N ASP A 51 -2.61 -0.25 -16.63
CA ASP A 51 -4.05 -0.47 -16.39
C ASP A 51 -4.41 -0.50 -14.91
N THR A 52 -3.43 -0.53 -14.01
CA THR A 52 -3.67 -0.69 -12.57
C THR A 52 -2.75 0.19 -11.72
N ALA A 53 -3.26 0.62 -10.56
CA ALA A 53 -2.46 1.33 -9.57
C ALA A 53 -1.24 0.53 -9.10
N ALA A 54 -1.35 -0.81 -9.01
CA ALA A 54 -0.24 -1.67 -8.65
C ALA A 54 0.91 -1.61 -9.67
N GLN A 55 0.58 -1.59 -10.97
CA GLN A 55 1.57 -1.42 -12.03
C GLN A 55 2.22 -0.04 -11.99
N VAL A 56 1.45 1.03 -11.71
CA VAL A 56 1.99 2.39 -11.57
C VAL A 56 3.04 2.47 -10.47
N VAL A 57 2.73 1.97 -9.26
CA VAL A 57 3.70 1.95 -8.14
C VAL A 57 4.93 1.09 -8.47
N ARG A 58 4.75 -0.04 -9.18
CA ARG A 58 5.90 -0.85 -9.63
C ARG A 58 6.77 -0.09 -10.63
N GLN A 59 6.14 0.64 -11.56
CA GLN A 59 6.81 1.38 -12.61
C GLN A 59 7.63 2.54 -12.03
N ASP A 60 7.10 3.24 -11.03
CA ASP A 60 7.83 4.21 -10.21
C ASP A 60 9.12 3.59 -9.64
N ARG A 61 9.04 2.44 -8.95
CA ARG A 61 10.27 1.76 -8.47
C ARG A 61 11.20 1.30 -9.60
N ALA A 62 10.70 1.06 -10.80
CA ALA A 62 11.57 0.81 -11.96
C ALA A 62 12.22 2.10 -12.48
N ASN A 63 11.50 3.21 -12.45
CA ASN A 63 11.96 4.53 -12.84
C ASN A 63 13.10 5.00 -11.92
N VAL A 64 12.95 4.82 -10.60
CA VAL A 64 14.00 5.09 -9.61
C VAL A 64 15.22 4.18 -9.79
N HIS A 65 15.05 2.86 -9.75
CA HIS A 65 16.19 1.92 -9.63
C HIS A 65 16.82 1.48 -10.95
N ARG A 66 16.15 1.66 -12.09
CA ARG A 66 16.63 1.18 -13.40
C ARG A 66 16.79 2.28 -14.42
N PHE A 67 15.84 3.21 -14.49
CA PHE A 67 15.80 4.21 -15.56
C PHE A 67 16.33 5.58 -15.17
N ASN A 68 16.65 5.78 -13.88
CA ASN A 68 17.14 7.04 -13.33
C ASN A 68 16.20 8.23 -13.67
N ARG A 69 14.88 7.94 -13.67
CA ARG A 69 13.78 8.90 -13.81
C ARG A 69 13.17 9.01 -12.42
N ILE A 70 13.60 10.00 -11.66
CA ILE A 70 13.27 10.12 -10.24
C ILE A 70 12.48 11.40 -10.07
N ASP A 71 11.31 11.32 -9.46
CA ASP A 71 10.55 12.51 -9.09
C ASP A 71 11.18 13.18 -7.85
N PRO A 72 11.09 14.52 -7.70
CA PRO A 72 11.79 15.24 -6.63
C PRO A 72 11.45 14.78 -5.21
N GLU A 73 10.24 14.26 -5.00
CA GLU A 73 9.76 13.77 -3.70
C GLU A 73 10.05 12.29 -3.44
N ASP A 74 10.66 11.58 -4.40
CA ASP A 74 10.91 10.14 -4.25
C ASP A 74 12.00 9.86 -3.21
N GLY A 75 11.67 8.97 -2.28
CA GLY A 75 12.62 8.37 -1.36
C GLY A 75 13.31 7.17 -1.98
N ASP A 76 14.57 6.97 -1.61
CA ASP A 76 15.31 5.74 -1.88
C ASP A 76 14.77 4.58 -1.03
N ASP A 77 15.02 3.35 -1.48
CA ASP A 77 14.67 2.13 -0.76
C ASP A 77 15.67 1.00 -1.03
N PRO A 78 16.02 0.17 -0.03
CA PRO A 78 16.99 -0.90 -0.20
C PRO A 78 16.39 -2.19 -0.78
N TRP A 79 15.07 -2.28 -0.99
CA TRP A 79 14.38 -3.54 -1.27
C TRP A 79 14.09 -3.76 -2.76
N PHE A 80 13.84 -2.70 -3.53
CA PHE A 80 13.28 -2.77 -4.88
C PHE A 80 14.29 -2.50 -6.01
N GLY A 81 15.60 -2.55 -5.71
CA GLY A 81 16.66 -2.42 -6.71
C GLY A 81 16.64 -3.50 -7.80
N LYS A 82 16.16 -4.72 -7.49
CA LYS A 82 16.12 -5.86 -8.42
C LYS A 82 14.76 -5.99 -9.12
N ALA A 83 14.76 -6.40 -10.38
CA ALA A 83 13.53 -6.62 -11.17
C ALA A 83 12.57 -7.63 -10.51
N ASN A 84 13.09 -8.73 -9.96
CA ASN A 84 12.26 -9.72 -9.27
C ASN A 84 11.59 -9.15 -8.01
N ALA A 85 12.28 -8.28 -7.26
CA ALA A 85 11.69 -7.64 -6.09
C ALA A 85 10.53 -6.71 -6.48
N ARG A 86 10.65 -5.99 -7.60
CA ARG A 86 9.56 -5.18 -8.17
C ARG A 86 8.38 -6.03 -8.66
N ASN A 87 8.63 -7.21 -9.22
CA ASN A 87 7.55 -8.14 -9.57
C ASN A 87 6.81 -8.63 -8.32
N THR A 88 7.54 -8.95 -7.24
CA THR A 88 6.94 -9.29 -5.95
C THR A 88 6.13 -8.12 -5.39
N LEU A 89 6.65 -6.89 -5.46
CA LEU A 89 5.93 -5.69 -5.04
C LEU A 89 4.56 -5.57 -5.71
N GLU A 90 4.46 -5.72 -7.03
CA GLU A 90 3.17 -5.69 -7.74
C GLU A 90 2.21 -6.77 -7.25
N GLN A 91 2.69 -7.99 -7.00
CA GLN A 91 1.86 -9.05 -6.43
C GLN A 91 1.33 -8.71 -5.04
N LEU A 92 2.13 -8.04 -4.20
CA LEU A 92 1.72 -7.57 -2.88
C LEU A 92 0.69 -6.43 -2.99
N LEU A 93 0.90 -5.48 -3.90
CA LEU A 93 -0.01 -4.35 -4.15
C LEU A 93 -1.38 -4.77 -4.69
N ASN A 94 -1.43 -5.89 -5.43
CA ASN A 94 -2.69 -6.47 -5.92
C ASN A 94 -3.54 -7.11 -4.81
N ARG A 95 -3.02 -7.26 -3.59
CA ARG A 95 -3.80 -7.78 -2.46
C ARG A 95 -4.79 -6.73 -1.97
N LYS A 96 -5.95 -7.20 -1.47
CA LYS A 96 -7.04 -6.34 -0.97
C LYS A 96 -6.60 -5.33 0.09
N ASP A 97 -5.68 -5.72 0.97
CA ASP A 97 -5.30 -4.92 2.14
C ASP A 97 -4.16 -3.92 1.86
N ALA A 98 -3.59 -3.93 0.65
CA ALA A 98 -2.48 -3.06 0.30
C ALA A 98 -2.93 -1.61 0.00
N MET A 99 -4.12 -1.46 -0.56
CA MET A 99 -4.73 -0.19 -0.93
C MET A 99 -6.24 -0.29 -0.78
N ASP A 100 -6.87 0.75 -0.27
CA ASP A 100 -8.32 0.89 -0.40
C ASP A 100 -8.71 1.36 -1.82
N GLN A 101 -10.01 1.35 -2.11
CA GLN A 101 -10.49 1.72 -3.45
C GLN A 101 -10.22 3.19 -3.79
N ALA A 102 -10.30 4.09 -2.81
CA ALA A 102 -10.03 5.52 -3.00
C ALA A 102 -8.57 5.75 -3.40
N THR A 103 -7.63 5.09 -2.73
CA THR A 103 -6.19 5.11 -3.03
C THR A 103 -5.93 4.56 -4.43
N ARG A 104 -6.51 3.41 -4.78
CA ARG A 104 -6.39 2.88 -6.16
C ARG A 104 -6.86 3.87 -7.20
N SER A 105 -8.02 4.49 -6.99
CA SER A 105 -8.60 5.46 -7.91
C SER A 105 -7.78 6.76 -8.00
N ALA A 106 -7.22 7.25 -6.89
CA ALA A 106 -6.40 8.44 -6.90
C ALA A 106 -5.08 8.21 -7.64
N ILE A 107 -4.44 7.05 -7.43
CA ILE A 107 -3.23 6.66 -8.15
C ILE A 107 -3.52 6.53 -9.65
N PHE A 108 -4.60 5.86 -10.03
CA PHE A 108 -4.87 5.58 -11.45
C PHE A 108 -5.26 6.81 -12.28
N ASN A 109 -5.85 7.82 -11.64
CA ASN A 109 -6.41 9.01 -12.31
C ASN A 109 -5.61 10.28 -12.06
N GLY A 110 -4.49 10.21 -11.35
CA GLY A 110 -3.78 11.41 -10.89
C GLY A 110 -2.33 11.12 -10.56
N ALA A 111 -1.70 12.10 -9.92
CA ALA A 111 -0.30 12.01 -9.53
C ALA A 111 -0.13 12.22 -8.02
N PRO A 112 -0.70 11.34 -7.17
CA PRO A 112 -0.65 11.53 -5.72
C PRO A 112 0.77 11.34 -5.17
N LEU A 113 1.04 11.99 -4.05
CA LEU A 113 2.17 11.66 -3.19
C LEU A 113 1.72 10.56 -2.26
N VAL A 114 2.44 9.45 -2.27
CA VAL A 114 2.13 8.30 -1.42
C VAL A 114 3.28 7.98 -0.49
N GLN A 115 2.94 7.45 0.68
CA GLN A 115 3.85 6.66 1.49
C GLN A 115 3.55 5.18 1.25
N VAL A 116 4.60 4.40 1.05
CA VAL A 116 4.52 2.94 0.93
C VAL A 116 5.20 2.33 2.14
N ASP A 117 4.42 1.70 3.01
CA ASP A 117 4.90 0.92 4.13
C ASP A 117 5.17 -0.51 3.65
N VAL A 118 6.39 -0.98 3.89
CA VAL A 118 6.88 -2.28 3.45
C VAL A 118 7.00 -3.20 4.65
N TYR A 119 6.37 -4.36 4.55
CA TYR A 119 6.47 -5.45 5.49
C TYR A 119 7.07 -6.68 4.79
N GLN A 120 7.46 -7.68 5.56
CA GLN A 120 8.06 -8.90 5.02
C GLN A 120 7.12 -9.63 4.04
N ASN A 121 5.81 -9.61 4.29
CA ASN A 121 4.82 -10.33 3.49
C ASN A 121 3.69 -9.44 2.97
N ALA A 122 3.75 -8.13 3.18
CA ALA A 122 2.71 -7.18 2.79
C ALA A 122 3.31 -5.82 2.44
N VAL A 123 2.49 -5.01 1.76
CA VAL A 123 2.74 -3.57 1.60
C VAL A 123 1.45 -2.83 1.88
N ARG A 124 1.55 -1.57 2.31
CA ARG A 124 0.41 -0.67 2.46
C ARG A 124 0.75 0.66 1.82
N VAL A 125 -0.16 1.20 1.02
CA VAL A 125 0.01 2.50 0.37
C VAL A 125 -1.02 3.47 0.93
N THR A 126 -0.55 4.65 1.33
CA THR A 126 -1.39 5.74 1.83
C THR A 126 -1.05 7.03 1.11
N ILE A 127 -2.07 7.78 0.68
CA ILE A 127 -1.88 9.13 0.13
C ILE A 127 -1.49 10.08 1.26
N ILE A 128 -0.48 10.90 1.02
CA ILE A 128 0.07 11.86 2.01
C ILE A 128 0.10 13.30 1.49
N ASP A 129 -0.25 13.57 0.23
CA ASP A 129 -0.65 14.93 -0.13
C ASP A 129 -2.03 15.23 0.48
N GLY A 130 -2.25 16.46 0.95
CA GLY A 130 -3.46 16.87 1.68
C GLY A 130 -4.77 16.80 0.87
N SER A 131 -4.80 16.08 -0.26
CA SER A 131 -5.92 15.97 -1.19
C SER A 131 -6.88 14.82 -0.84
N GLY A 132 -6.56 14.00 0.16
CA GLY A 132 -7.37 12.86 0.61
C GLY A 132 -8.56 13.23 1.49
N GLY A 133 -9.53 14.02 0.98
CA GLY A 133 -10.88 14.13 1.57
C GLY A 133 -11.43 15.55 1.77
N GLY A 134 -12.12 16.08 0.75
CA GLY A 134 -13.18 17.10 0.87
C GLY A 134 -12.80 18.50 1.37
N GLY A 135 -12.65 19.46 0.45
CA GLY A 135 -12.73 20.90 0.76
C GLY A 135 -11.69 21.77 0.04
N SER A 136 -12.16 22.60 -0.88
CA SER A 136 -11.55 23.82 -1.44
C SER A 136 -10.05 24.06 -1.20
N ILE A 137 -9.23 23.82 -2.23
CA ILE A 137 -8.03 24.62 -2.45
C ILE A 137 -8.44 25.92 -3.14
N THR A 138 -8.79 26.91 -2.33
CA THR A 138 -8.79 28.31 -2.74
C THR A 138 -7.38 28.66 -3.19
N ARG A 139 -7.17 28.71 -4.51
CA ARG A 139 -5.98 29.30 -5.13
C ARG A 139 -6.00 30.81 -4.87
N GLY A 140 -5.37 31.24 -3.78
CA GLY A 140 -4.88 32.59 -3.53
C GLY A 140 -3.58 32.41 -2.76
N SER A 141 -2.44 32.98 -3.12
CA SER A 141 -2.16 34.25 -3.77
C SER A 141 -0.73 34.14 -4.33
N GLN A 142 -0.54 34.46 -5.62
CA GLN A 142 0.79 34.76 -6.12
C GLN A 142 1.27 36.04 -5.42
N GLY A 143 2.25 35.89 -4.53
CA GLY A 143 3.01 37.02 -4.02
C GLY A 143 3.94 37.53 -5.11
N THR A 144 3.63 38.70 -5.66
CA THR A 144 4.58 39.54 -6.37
C THR A 144 5.75 39.86 -5.45
N LEU A 145 6.97 39.54 -5.89
CA LEU A 145 8.20 40.03 -5.27
C LEU A 145 8.36 41.53 -5.60
N PRO A 146 8.64 42.40 -4.61
CA PRO A 146 9.01 43.78 -4.89
C PRO A 146 10.44 43.82 -5.46
N SER A 147 10.62 44.62 -6.51
CA SER A 147 11.93 45.00 -7.03
C SER A 147 12.29 46.36 -6.44
N ASP A 148 13.33 46.40 -5.61
CA ASP A 148 14.15 47.59 -5.37
C ASP A 148 15.61 47.24 -5.69
#